data_AF-A0A6G8PVR7-F1
#
_entry.id   AF-A0A6G8PVR7-F1
#
_cell.length_a   1.000
_cell.length_b   1.000
_cell.length_c   1.000
_cell.angle_alpha   90.00
_cell.angle_beta   90.00
_cell.angle_gamma   90.00
#
_symmetry.space_group_name_H-M   'P 1'
#
loop_
_entity.id
_entity.type
_entity.pdbx_description
1 polymer ?
#
loop_
_entity_poly.entity_id
_entity_poly.type
_entity_poly.pdbx_seq_one_letter_code
_entity_poly.pdbx_strand_id
1 'polypeptide(L)'
;MSKKTAMTRDEVRAVLTEVLVEIQDLGGEEVPEIDDQTCPMKDLADFDSLSAMEAVTQLSERLSEKLDPTLFWQKDRTPLSIEEIVDRICRTIGVGEGGSRE
;
A
#
# COMPACT_ATOMS: atom_id res chain seq x y z
N MET A 1 20.15 5.65 18.27
CA MET A 1 19.53 6.54 17.26
C MET A 1 19.79 5.92 15.90
N SER A 2 18.93 5.02 15.46
CA SER A 2 19.08 4.38 14.15
C SER A 2 18.58 5.36 13.09
N LYS A 3 19.42 5.63 12.09
CA LYS A 3 19.05 6.41 10.90
C LYS A 3 17.71 5.90 10.36
N LYS A 4 16.69 6.75 10.31
CA LYS A 4 15.48 6.52 9.51
C LYS A 4 15.99 6.49 8.07
N THR A 5 16.35 5.32 7.55
CA THR A 5 16.68 5.14 6.13
C THR A 5 15.48 5.69 5.38
N ALA A 6 15.68 6.69 4.53
CA ALA A 6 14.59 7.27 3.76
C ALA A 6 14.02 6.14 2.91
N MET A 7 12.85 5.62 3.29
CA MET A 7 12.12 4.60 2.55
C MET A 7 11.93 5.10 1.13
N THR A 8 12.29 4.29 0.15
CA THR A 8 12.09 4.63 -1.26
C THR A 8 10.69 4.24 -1.72
N ARG A 9 10.23 4.82 -2.84
CA ARG A 9 8.95 4.43 -3.45
C ARG A 9 8.89 2.93 -3.77
N ASP A 10 10.01 2.35 -4.19
CA ASP A 10 10.14 0.93 -4.49
C ASP A 10 9.98 0.07 -3.23
N GLU A 11 10.59 0.48 -2.10
CA GLU A 11 10.39 -0.21 -0.82
C GLU A 11 8.94 -0.11 -0.34
N VAL A 12 8.30 1.06 -0.46
CA VAL A 12 6.88 1.21 -0.12
C VAL A 12 6.01 0.30 -0.97
N ARG A 13 6.29 0.21 -2.28
CA ARG A 13 5.61 -0.72 -3.19
C ARG A 13 5.81 -2.16 -2.77
N ALA A 14 7.05 -2.57 -2.51
CA ALA A 14 7.38 -3.93 -2.08
C ALA A 14 6.60 -4.30 -0.81
N VAL A 15 6.64 -3.44 0.22
CA VAL A 15 5.92 -3.66 1.48
C VAL A 15 4.41 -3.74 1.26
N LEU A 16 3.84 -2.89 0.41
CA LEU A 16 2.42 -2.95 0.04
C LEU A 16 2.06 -4.27 -0.62
N THR A 17 2.83 -4.69 -1.63
CA THR A 17 2.62 -5.94 -2.35
C THR A 17 2.74 -7.14 -1.41
N GLU A 18 3.76 -7.18 -0.54
CA GLU A 18 3.93 -8.25 0.46
C GLU A 18 2.71 -8.37 1.37
N VAL A 19 2.22 -7.24 1.91
CA VAL A 19 1.03 -7.25 2.78
C VAL A 19 -0.21 -7.76 2.04
N LEU A 20 -0.41 -7.38 0.78
CA LEU A 20 -1.53 -7.86 -0.01
C LEU A 20 -1.43 -9.37 -0.30
N VAL A 21 -0.24 -9.85 -0.64
CA VAL A 21 0.04 -11.28 -0.84
C VAL A 21 -0.26 -12.07 0.43
N GLU A 22 0.20 -11.58 1.59
CA GLU A 22 -0.03 -12.24 2.89
C GLU A 22 -1.52 -12.28 3.24
N ILE A 23 -2.28 -11.24 2.94
CA ILE A 23 -3.73 -11.22 3.17
C ILE A 23 -4.46 -12.24 2.28
N GLN A 24 -4.09 -12.31 1.00
CA GLN A 24 -4.67 -13.31 0.08
C GLN A 24 -4.30 -14.74 0.50
N ASP A 25 -3.04 -14.98 0.88
CA ASP A 25 -2.56 -16.28 1.36
C ASP A 25 -3.29 -16.73 2.64
N LEU A 26 -3.48 -15.81 3.60
CA LEU A 26 -4.27 -16.07 4.81
C LEU A 26 -5.76 -16.30 4.51
N GLY A 27 -6.28 -15.67 3.46
CA GLY A 27 -7.64 -15.90 2.94
C GLY A 27 -7.80 -17.24 2.21
N GLY A 28 -6.69 -17.89 1.83
CA GLY A 28 -6.69 -19.10 1.01
C GLY A 28 -6.99 -18.83 -0.47
N GLU A 29 -6.89 -17.58 -0.91
CA GLU A 29 -7.16 -17.13 -2.26
C GLU A 29 -5.91 -17.24 -3.15
N GLU A 30 -6.14 -17.34 -4.47
CA GLU A 30 -5.03 -17.23 -5.41
C GLU A 30 -4.44 -15.81 -5.36
N VAL A 31 -3.12 -15.73 -5.30
CA VAL A 31 -2.39 -14.45 -5.35
C VAL A 31 -2.08 -14.15 -6.82
N PRO A 32 -2.81 -13.22 -7.47
CA PRO A 32 -2.49 -12.85 -8.84
C PRO A 32 -1.18 -12.07 -8.91
N GLU A 33 -0.66 -11.88 -10.12
CA GLU A 33 0.45 -10.96 -10.34
C GLU A 33 -0.02 -9.53 -10.01
N ILE A 34 0.59 -8.92 -8.98
CA ILE A 34 0.25 -7.56 -8.53
C ILE A 34 1.18 -6.56 -9.23
N ASP A 35 0.60 -5.75 -10.10
CA ASP A 35 1.28 -4.66 -10.82
C ASP A 35 0.79 -3.28 -10.36
N ASP A 36 1.39 -2.22 -10.92
CA ASP A 36 1.07 -0.83 -10.57
C ASP A 36 -0.40 -0.44 -10.87
N GLN A 37 -1.03 -1.08 -11.85
CA GLN A 37 -2.41 -0.83 -12.27
C GLN A 37 -3.44 -1.63 -11.47
N THR A 38 -3.01 -2.72 -10.81
CA THR A 38 -3.86 -3.59 -10.00
C THR A 38 -4.63 -2.78 -8.95
N CYS A 39 -5.94 -2.94 -8.89
CA CYS A 39 -6.81 -2.31 -7.90
C CYS A 39 -7.23 -3.35 -6.85
N PRO A 40 -6.70 -3.33 -5.61
CA PRO A 40 -6.94 -4.38 -4.62
C PRO A 40 -8.42 -4.71 -4.41
N MET A 41 -9.25 -3.67 -4.25
CA MET A 41 -10.71 -3.77 -4.04
C MET A 41 -11.52 -4.29 -5.24
N LYS A 42 -10.90 -4.49 -6.40
CA LYS A 42 -11.58 -4.91 -7.64
C LYS A 42 -10.96 -6.16 -8.23
N ASP A 43 -9.63 -6.25 -8.21
CA ASP A 43 -8.86 -7.26 -8.91
C ASP A 43 -8.39 -8.39 -7.97
N LEU A 44 -8.27 -8.14 -6.66
CA LEU A 44 -8.01 -9.20 -5.68
C LEU A 44 -9.33 -9.81 -5.24
N ALA A 45 -9.42 -11.13 -5.40
CA ALA A 45 -10.59 -11.90 -5.02
C ALA A 45 -10.74 -11.95 -3.49
N ASP A 46 -11.98 -11.86 -3.01
CA ASP A 46 -12.38 -11.70 -1.60
C ASP A 46 -11.63 -10.59 -0.82
N PHE A 47 -11.10 -9.58 -1.51
CA PHE A 47 -10.49 -8.41 -0.88
C PHE A 47 -11.53 -7.34 -0.53
N ASP A 48 -12.04 -7.42 0.70
CA ASP A 48 -13.09 -6.53 1.21
C ASP A 48 -12.56 -5.37 2.07
N SER A 49 -13.51 -4.58 2.58
CA SER A 49 -13.23 -3.51 3.55
C SER A 49 -12.51 -4.00 4.82
N LEU A 50 -12.75 -5.25 5.24
CA LEU A 50 -12.06 -5.83 6.40
C LEU A 50 -10.60 -6.12 6.06
N SER A 51 -10.35 -6.82 4.95
CA SER A 51 -9.01 -7.10 4.42
C SER A 51 -8.20 -5.82 4.24
N ALA A 52 -8.84 -4.75 3.78
CA ALA A 52 -8.21 -3.44 3.64
C ALA A 52 -7.85 -2.78 4.98
N MET A 53 -8.68 -2.89 6.01
CA MET A 53 -8.34 -2.36 7.34
C MET A 53 -7.16 -3.13 7.95
N GLU A 54 -7.12 -4.45 7.78
CA GLU A 54 -5.99 -5.27 8.19
C GLU A 54 -4.72 -4.88 7.43
N ALA A 55 -4.82 -4.66 6.12
CA ALA A 55 -3.71 -4.19 5.29
C ALA A 55 -3.17 -2.84 5.77
N VAL A 56 -4.05 -1.85 6.04
CA VAL A 56 -3.64 -0.54 6.57
C VAL A 56 -2.94 -0.69 7.91
N THR A 57 -3.43 -1.57 8.78
CA THR A 57 -2.83 -1.83 10.10
C THR A 57 -1.43 -2.40 9.95
N GLN A 58 -1.27 -3.48 9.18
CA GLN A 58 0.03 -4.10 8.92
C GLN A 58 1.02 -3.14 8.25
N LEU A 59 0.56 -2.35 7.27
CA LEU A 59 1.38 -1.33 6.61
C LEU A 59 1.83 -0.25 7.58
N SER A 60 0.93 0.21 8.47
CA SER A 60 1.28 1.21 9.48
C SER A 60 2.33 0.70 10.45
N GLU A 61 2.26 -0.58 10.84
CA GLU A 61 3.25 -1.22 11.69
C GLU A 61 4.60 -1.37 10.99
N ARG A 62 4.62 -1.89 9.74
CA ARG A 62 5.86 -2.10 8.97
C ARG A 62 6.57 -0.80 8.63
N LEU A 63 5.80 0.24 8.28
CA LEU A 63 6.34 1.56 7.95
C LEU A 63 6.57 2.42 9.20
N SER A 64 6.16 1.94 10.37
CA SER A 64 6.19 2.67 11.64
C SER A 64 5.59 4.08 11.52
N GLU A 65 4.53 4.22 10.73
CA GLU A 65 3.83 5.48 10.44
C GLU A 65 2.33 5.26 10.51
N LYS A 66 1.57 6.26 10.95
CA LYS A 66 0.11 6.16 10.97
C LYS A 66 -0.47 6.44 9.59
N LEU A 67 -0.94 5.41 8.91
CA LEU A 67 -1.60 5.55 7.61
C LEU A 67 -3.09 5.89 7.75
N ASP A 68 -3.68 6.41 6.68
CA ASP A 68 -5.10 6.72 6.62
C ASP A 68 -5.94 5.44 6.46
N PRO A 69 -7.02 5.24 7.23
CA PRO A 69 -7.85 4.03 7.13
C PRO A 69 -8.58 3.92 5.78
N THR A 70 -8.70 5.01 5.02
CA THR A 70 -9.31 5.03 3.68
C THR A 70 -8.25 4.91 2.57
N LEU A 71 -7.06 4.40 2.89
CA LEU A 71 -5.92 4.31 1.97
C LEU A 71 -6.25 3.71 0.61
N PHE A 72 -7.11 2.69 0.57
CA PHE A 72 -7.53 1.96 -0.63
C PHE A 72 -8.62 2.65 -1.45
N TRP A 73 -9.15 3.79 -0.99
CA TRP A 73 -10.24 4.50 -1.65
C TRP A 73 -9.94 5.98 -1.88
N GLN A 74 -10.48 6.51 -2.97
CA GLN A 74 -10.63 7.95 -3.18
C GLN A 74 -11.68 8.54 -2.26
N LYS A 75 -11.70 9.88 -2.18
CA LYS A 75 -12.74 10.61 -1.44
C LYS A 75 -14.15 10.26 -1.94
N ASP A 76 -14.26 9.99 -3.23
CA ASP A 76 -15.49 9.57 -3.92
C ASP A 76 -15.76 8.06 -3.83
N ARG A 77 -15.08 7.33 -2.92
CA ARG A 77 -15.15 5.87 -2.74
C ARG A 77 -14.73 5.04 -3.96
N THR A 78 -14.07 5.66 -4.92
CA THR A 78 -13.47 4.93 -6.05
C THR A 78 -12.25 4.15 -5.55
N PRO A 79 -12.14 2.85 -5.79
CA PRO A 79 -10.97 2.08 -5.38
C PRO A 79 -9.73 2.51 -6.16
N LEU A 80 -8.58 2.43 -5.50
CA LEU A 80 -7.30 2.91 -5.99
C LEU A 80 -6.43 1.77 -6.51
N SER A 81 -5.59 2.08 -7.50
CA SER A 81 -4.52 1.17 -7.95
C SER A 81 -3.34 1.16 -6.98
N ILE A 82 -2.49 0.13 -7.07
CA ILE A 82 -1.23 0.03 -6.32
C ILE A 82 -0.40 1.31 -6.46
N GLU A 83 -0.26 1.85 -7.69
CA GLU A 83 0.49 3.08 -7.92
C GLU A 83 -0.02 4.25 -7.06
N GLU A 84 -1.33 4.47 -7.05
CA GLU A 84 -1.96 5.57 -6.33
C GLU A 84 -1.87 5.38 -4.80
N ILE A 85 -1.98 4.13 -4.34
CA ILE A 85 -1.81 3.79 -2.93
C ILE A 85 -0.36 4.08 -2.50
N VAL A 86 0.62 3.66 -3.29
CA VAL A 86 2.04 3.92 -3.03
C VAL A 86 2.32 5.42 -3.00
N ASP A 87 1.79 6.19 -3.95
CA ASP A 87 1.92 7.65 -3.97
C ASP A 87 1.37 8.28 -2.67
N ARG A 88 0.19 7.83 -2.22
CA ARG A 88 -0.39 8.29 -0.96
C ARG A 88 0.47 7.96 0.25
N ILE A 89 0.98 6.74 0.34
CA ILE A 89 1.86 6.35 1.45
C ILE A 89 3.14 7.20 1.43
N CYS A 90 3.75 7.37 0.25
CA CYS A 90 4.96 8.18 0.09
C CYS A 90 4.74 9.63 0.55
N ARG A 91 3.59 10.23 0.22
CA ARG A 91 3.21 11.56 0.71
C ARG A 91 3.04 11.61 2.23
N THR A 92 2.50 10.56 2.84
CA THR A 92 2.30 10.47 4.29
C THR A 92 3.62 10.34 5.04
N ILE A 93 4.50 9.43 4.61
CA ILE A 93 5.80 9.19 5.27
C ILE A 93 6.84 10.28 4.94
N GLY A 94 6.51 11.18 4.01
CA GLY A 94 7.38 12.27 3.59
C GLY A 94 8.59 11.78 2.82
N VAL A 95 8.43 10.77 1.94
CA VAL A 95 9.44 10.50 0.90
C VAL A 95 9.44 11.72 -0.01
N GLY A 96 10.36 12.64 0.26
CA GLY A 96 10.63 13.72 -0.66
C GLY A 96 10.99 13.08 -1.99
N GLU A 97 10.22 13.39 -3.03
CA GLU A 97 10.66 13.15 -4.38
C GLU A 97 12.11 13.64 -4.46
N GLY A 98 13.03 12.73 -4.75
CA GLY A 98 14.32 13.09 -5.32
C GLY A 98 14.07 13.66 -6.71
N GLY A 99 13.35 14.78 -6.78
CA GLY A 99 13.12 15.55 -7.98
C GLY A 99 14.45 16.14 -8.37
N SER A 100 15.04 15.56 -9.41
CA SER A 100 16.08 16.18 -10.23
C SER A 100 15.71 17.64 -10.46
N ARG A 101 16.48 18.55 -9.85
CA ARG A 101 16.49 19.96 -10.20
C ARG A 101 17.64 20.14 -11.17
N GLU A 102 17.34 20.08 -12.47
CA GLU A 102 18.20 20.61 -13.53
C GLU A 102 17.89 22.08 -13.81
#